data_AF-A0A9E8D304-F1
#
_entry.id   AF-A0A9E8D304-F1
#
_cell.length_a   1.000
_cell.length_b   1.000
_cell.length_c   1.000
_cell.angle_alpha   90.00
_cell.angle_beta   90.00
_cell.angle_gamma   90.00
#
_symmetry.space_group_name_H-M   'P 1'
#
loop_
_entity.id
_entity.type
_entity.pdbx_description
1 polymer ?
#
loop_
_entity_poly.entity_id
_entity_poly.type
_entity_poly.pdbx_seq_one_letter_code
_entity_poly.pdbx_strand_id
1 'polypeptide(L)'
;MQDQSVMDFRKFKILVVAADPEVQGADALDLEVDDIRAAFRPEALGRLSIKPVSTLDPDTLAAEIRKFAPDVVHFTSRGTPGGFIRLSDRRVIIRSIVGTTLLHILRASDDISCVFMSGCRIFRNERVLAENIPLLAIAAPADAAWDISAIATNIFYQALGEQGELEQAVRHLVDGWPAWVEEETVVRGYVCGQRVGLPRHGFAGPTEFDDLAFMSSLDFGDDQVVNRSVAIYDGNTTEPIDVLYNAEPAATPKARPQRDAGLYTVWFGTNRQLADDADFSKGFTGMRGSRLIKGTCEVVIPKHHKLGSVEGEHWWQRLPMIRNNYRLRVDAIRVLEDAVYWAKLREALEIGSVGEKRLLLFIHGYNTTFEEAAIRAAQLGADLGIGGATAFFSWPSKGSFHGYSADEASVEASEGALVDYVRALTHEAGADSIHVIAHSMGNRGVLRALEKLLVDLGRETGAPFKQFVLAAPDIDVDLFKQLAKTYAKVAERTTLYVSSRDKAVMASSFLHNYPRVGLCPPVTIVDGVDTVEVSKIDLSFLGHGYVAQAREVLSDMHELIMRGVPPDERFSLQRVIIDVGTYWRIRE
;
A
#
# COMPACT_ATOMS: atom_id res chain seq x y z
N MET A 1 55.97 8.20 -20.75
CA MET A 1 55.05 9.36 -20.78
C MET A 1 53.85 8.92 -21.62
N GLN A 2 52.87 8.29 -20.98
CA GLN A 2 51.66 7.79 -21.62
C GLN A 2 50.53 8.71 -21.18
N ASP A 3 50.09 9.55 -22.11
CA ASP A 3 48.97 10.45 -21.96
C ASP A 3 47.69 9.62 -22.12
N GLN A 4 47.11 9.16 -21.00
CA GLN A 4 45.74 8.64 -20.98
C GLN A 4 44.83 9.84 -20.81
N SER A 5 44.35 10.38 -21.93
CA SER A 5 43.17 11.25 -21.95
C SER A 5 42.00 10.48 -21.36
N VAL A 6 41.71 10.71 -20.08
CA VAL A 6 40.44 10.34 -19.46
C VAL A 6 39.37 11.12 -20.22
N MET A 7 38.71 10.47 -21.19
CA MET A 7 37.50 11.04 -21.79
C MET A 7 36.46 11.14 -20.68
N ASP A 8 36.22 12.37 -20.23
CA ASP A 8 35.19 12.72 -19.26
C ASP A 8 33.83 12.59 -19.94
N PHE A 9 33.27 11.37 -19.94
CA PHE A 9 31.93 11.14 -20.44
C PHE A 9 30.92 11.80 -19.50
N ARG A 10 30.18 12.81 -19.99
CA ARG A 10 29.08 13.48 -19.26
C ARG A 10 28.17 12.41 -18.65
N LYS A 11 28.03 12.42 -17.32
CA LYS A 11 27.09 11.54 -16.62
C LYS A 11 25.66 11.90 -17.00
N PHE A 12 24.82 10.89 -17.22
CA PHE A 12 23.38 11.03 -17.35
C PHE A 12 22.76 11.27 -15.98
N LYS A 13 22.01 12.36 -15.83
CA LYS A 13 21.55 12.89 -14.54
C LYS A 13 20.04 12.83 -14.41
N ILE A 14 19.57 12.19 -13.35
CA ILE A 14 18.15 12.05 -13.02
C ILE A 14 17.89 12.73 -11.68
N LEU A 15 17.00 13.72 -11.66
CA LEU A 15 16.49 14.33 -10.43
C LEU A 15 15.14 13.69 -10.11
N VAL A 16 15.05 12.94 -9.00
CA VAL A 16 13.82 12.30 -8.54
C VAL A 16 13.18 13.19 -7.48
N VAL A 17 11.94 13.61 -7.71
CA VAL A 17 11.24 14.62 -6.92
C VAL A 17 9.94 14.02 -6.38
N ALA A 18 9.70 14.15 -5.07
CA ALA A 18 8.43 13.74 -4.47
C ALA A 18 7.29 14.67 -4.95
N ALA A 19 6.20 14.09 -5.44
CA ALA A 19 5.01 14.84 -5.84
C ALA A 19 4.18 15.35 -4.65
N ASP A 20 4.28 14.71 -3.48
CA ASP A 20 3.81 15.24 -2.19
C ASP A 20 4.78 14.84 -1.05
N PRO A 21 5.67 15.75 -0.64
CA PRO A 21 6.64 15.47 0.41
C PRO A 21 6.07 15.35 1.84
N GLU A 22 4.83 15.76 2.10
CA GLU A 22 4.21 15.52 3.41
C GLU A 22 3.79 14.06 3.57
N VAL A 23 3.53 13.38 2.46
CA VAL A 23 3.15 11.96 2.40
C VAL A 23 4.37 11.08 2.10
N GLN A 24 5.30 11.56 1.27
CA GLN A 24 6.47 10.81 0.85
C GLN A 24 7.74 11.31 1.57
N GLY A 25 8.16 10.56 2.60
CA GLY A 25 9.41 10.81 3.32
C GLY A 25 10.67 10.52 2.49
N ALA A 26 11.83 11.00 2.96
CA ALA A 26 13.12 10.82 2.29
C ALA A 26 13.45 9.34 2.00
N ASP A 27 13.16 8.45 2.95
CA ASP A 27 13.39 7.00 2.80
C ASP A 27 12.61 6.39 1.63
N ALA A 28 11.42 6.90 1.30
CA ALA A 28 10.61 6.38 0.19
C ALA A 28 11.17 6.81 -1.18
N LEU A 29 11.80 7.99 -1.25
CA LEU A 29 12.51 8.44 -2.45
C LEU A 29 13.81 7.66 -2.68
N ASP A 30 14.52 7.29 -1.62
CA ASP A 30 15.74 6.49 -1.74
C ASP A 30 15.44 5.09 -2.32
N LEU A 31 14.30 4.49 -1.95
CA LEU A 31 13.84 3.23 -2.54
C LEU A 31 13.53 3.37 -4.03
N GLU A 32 12.86 4.45 -4.44
CA GLU A 32 12.61 4.74 -5.84
C GLU A 32 13.92 4.88 -6.63
N VAL A 33 14.92 5.53 -6.03
CA VAL A 33 16.25 5.67 -6.62
C VAL A 33 16.93 4.31 -6.80
N ASP A 34 16.80 3.40 -5.84
CA ASP A 34 17.35 2.05 -5.94
C ASP A 34 16.64 1.21 -7.01
N ASP A 35 15.32 1.32 -7.13
CA ASP A 35 14.54 0.69 -8.20
C ASP A 35 14.96 1.22 -9.58
N ILE A 36 15.16 2.53 -9.71
CA ILE A 36 15.68 3.13 -10.95
C ILE A 36 17.07 2.58 -11.27
N ARG A 37 17.97 2.46 -10.28
CA ARG A 37 19.31 1.90 -10.51
C ARG A 37 19.23 0.45 -10.98
N ALA A 38 18.34 -0.36 -10.40
CA ALA A 38 18.17 -1.77 -10.76
C ALA A 38 17.75 -1.97 -12.22
N ALA A 39 17.10 -0.97 -12.84
CA ALA A 39 16.71 -1.00 -14.24
C ALA A 39 17.89 -0.83 -15.24
N PHE A 40 19.06 -0.37 -14.78
CA PHE A 40 20.23 -0.19 -15.64
C PHE A 40 21.22 -1.34 -15.49
N ARG A 41 21.89 -1.69 -16.60
CA ARG A 41 22.98 -2.67 -16.57
C ARG A 41 24.14 -2.18 -15.68
N PRO A 42 24.87 -3.07 -14.98
CA PRO A 42 25.95 -2.68 -14.07
C PRO A 42 27.01 -1.76 -14.71
N GLU A 43 27.31 -1.94 -15.99
CA GLU A 43 28.30 -1.15 -16.73
C GLU A 43 27.82 0.29 -17.01
N ALA A 44 26.50 0.51 -17.03
CA ALA A 44 25.89 1.83 -17.22
C ALA A 44 25.80 2.64 -15.91
N LEU A 45 25.81 1.97 -14.74
CA LEU A 45 25.69 2.63 -13.43
C LEU A 45 26.81 3.65 -13.16
N GLY A 46 28.03 3.40 -13.63
CA GLY A 46 29.15 4.35 -13.49
C GLY A 46 28.94 5.67 -14.24
N ARG A 47 28.01 5.69 -15.21
CA ARG A 47 27.64 6.85 -16.03
C ARG A 47 26.34 7.51 -15.57
N LEU A 48 25.70 6.99 -14.52
CA LEU A 48 24.43 7.46 -14.01
C LEU A 48 24.64 8.28 -12.72
N SER A 49 23.91 9.39 -12.60
CA SER A 49 23.86 10.19 -11.38
C SER A 49 22.41 10.46 -11.03
N ILE A 50 21.92 9.87 -9.94
CA ILE A 50 20.54 10.03 -9.49
C ILE A 50 20.54 10.80 -8.17
N LYS A 51 19.70 11.83 -8.07
CA LYS A 51 19.55 12.63 -6.85
C LYS A 51 18.08 12.70 -6.43
N PRO A 52 17.71 12.19 -5.24
CA PRO A 52 16.38 12.38 -4.67
C PRO A 52 16.22 13.78 -4.05
N VAL A 53 15.02 14.35 -4.16
CA VAL A 53 14.64 15.66 -3.60
C VAL A 53 13.21 15.58 -3.05
N SER A 54 13.07 15.84 -1.74
CA SER A 54 11.79 15.88 -1.02
C SER A 54 11.35 17.31 -0.65
N THR A 55 11.83 18.35 -1.34
CA THR A 55 11.50 19.72 -0.93
C THR A 55 10.07 20.11 -1.28
N LEU A 56 9.41 20.80 -0.35
CA LEU A 56 8.09 21.37 -0.53
C LEU A 56 8.10 22.72 -1.26
N ASP A 57 9.25 23.41 -1.34
CA ASP A 57 9.32 24.81 -1.77
C ASP A 57 9.73 24.98 -3.25
N PRO A 58 8.97 25.72 -4.08
CA PRO A 58 9.28 25.96 -5.50
C PRO A 58 10.66 26.57 -5.76
N ASP A 59 11.09 27.54 -4.94
CA ASP A 59 12.40 28.19 -5.10
C ASP A 59 13.54 27.20 -4.84
N THR A 60 13.36 26.37 -3.81
CA THR A 60 14.30 25.32 -3.44
C THR A 60 14.39 24.26 -4.54
N LEU A 61 13.26 23.85 -5.12
CA LEU A 61 13.25 22.92 -6.25
C LEU A 61 13.96 23.53 -7.48
N ALA A 62 13.70 24.80 -7.80
CA ALA A 62 14.39 25.50 -8.88
C ALA A 62 15.90 25.61 -8.62
N ALA A 63 16.32 25.89 -7.38
CA ALA A 63 17.72 25.93 -7.00
C ALA A 63 18.40 24.56 -7.15
N GLU A 64 17.70 23.49 -6.78
CA GLU A 64 18.20 22.11 -6.95
C GLU A 64 18.33 21.71 -8.42
N ILE A 65 17.33 22.04 -9.25
CA ILE A 65 17.39 21.84 -10.71
C ILE A 65 18.58 22.59 -11.30
N ARG A 66 18.77 23.87 -10.94
CA ARG A 66 19.89 24.69 -11.43
C ARG A 66 21.24 24.13 -11.01
N LYS A 67 21.36 23.67 -9.76
CA LYS A 67 22.61 23.15 -9.20
C LYS A 67 22.97 21.78 -9.78
N PHE A 68 21.99 20.91 -9.93
CA PHE A 68 22.20 19.54 -10.39
C PHE A 68 22.31 19.45 -11.92
N ALA A 69 21.58 20.31 -12.64
CA ALA A 69 21.44 20.33 -14.10
C ALA A 69 21.06 18.94 -14.64
N PRO A 70 19.84 18.45 -14.34
CA PRO A 70 19.39 17.11 -14.73
C PRO A 70 19.04 17.00 -16.22
N ASP A 71 19.27 15.83 -16.80
CA ASP A 71 18.73 15.46 -18.10
C ASP A 71 17.26 15.01 -17.98
N VAL A 72 16.90 14.40 -16.84
CA VAL A 72 15.52 13.96 -16.51
C VAL A 72 15.08 14.53 -15.17
N VAL A 73 13.90 15.15 -15.13
CA VAL A 73 13.19 15.46 -13.89
C VAL A 73 12.02 14.48 -13.75
N HIS A 74 12.11 13.60 -12.76
CA HIS A 74 11.13 12.55 -12.48
C HIS A 74 10.32 12.91 -11.23
N PHE A 75 9.04 13.26 -11.40
CA PHE A 75 8.09 13.38 -10.30
C PHE A 75 7.46 12.03 -10.00
N THR A 76 7.59 11.56 -8.76
CA THR A 76 7.09 10.25 -8.30
C THR A 76 6.06 10.40 -7.18
N SER A 77 5.23 9.38 -6.94
CA SER A 77 4.06 9.30 -6.05
C SER A 77 2.77 9.98 -6.51
N ARG A 78 1.66 9.66 -5.80
CA ARG A 78 0.32 10.13 -6.13
C ARG A 78 0.05 11.63 -5.94
N GLY A 79 0.93 12.40 -5.30
CA GLY A 79 0.59 13.79 -4.98
C GLY A 79 -0.67 13.87 -4.08
N THR A 80 -1.66 14.69 -4.46
CA THR A 80 -3.01 14.70 -3.84
C THR A 80 -3.82 13.41 -4.11
N PRO A 81 -4.94 13.16 -3.40
CA PRO A 81 -5.87 12.08 -3.76
C PRO A 81 -6.36 12.10 -5.22
N GLY A 82 -6.31 13.24 -5.91
CA GLY A 82 -6.65 13.37 -7.33
C GLY A 82 -5.48 13.18 -8.30
N GLY A 83 -4.30 12.76 -7.81
CA GLY A 83 -3.09 12.57 -8.61
C GLY A 83 -2.24 13.83 -8.78
N PHE A 84 -2.62 14.98 -8.21
CA PHE A 84 -1.96 16.25 -8.53
C PHE A 84 -0.70 16.54 -7.71
N ILE A 85 0.38 16.97 -8.36
CA ILE A 85 1.62 17.44 -7.70
C ILE A 85 1.32 18.62 -6.77
N ARG A 86 1.88 18.59 -5.56
CA ARG A 86 1.76 19.63 -4.53
C ARG A 86 3.13 20.22 -4.19
N LEU A 87 3.17 21.53 -4.09
CA LEU A 87 4.27 22.27 -3.46
C LEU A 87 3.68 23.22 -2.40
N SER A 88 4.44 23.45 -1.34
CA SER A 88 4.15 24.40 -0.26
C SER A 88 4.95 25.68 -0.47
N ASP A 89 4.31 26.84 -0.34
CA ASP A 89 5.02 28.12 -0.23
C ASP A 89 5.58 28.30 1.19
N ARG A 90 6.53 29.22 1.41
CA ARG A 90 7.12 29.61 2.71
C ARG A 90 6.09 30.00 3.79
N ARG A 91 4.82 30.15 3.43
CA ARG A 91 3.66 30.39 4.30
C ARG A 91 2.84 29.13 4.64
N VAL A 92 3.31 27.94 4.28
CA VAL A 92 2.65 26.63 4.50
C VAL A 92 1.34 26.44 3.70
N ILE A 93 1.14 27.24 2.64
CA ILE A 93 -0.04 27.09 1.79
C ILE A 93 0.26 26.04 0.72
N ILE A 94 -0.29 24.84 0.88
CA ILE A 94 -0.12 23.75 -0.07
C ILE A 94 -1.11 23.92 -1.23
N ARG A 95 -0.62 24.02 -2.46
CA ARG A 95 -1.47 24.14 -3.66
C ARG A 95 -1.07 23.09 -4.70
N SER A 96 -2.08 22.61 -5.43
CA SER A 96 -1.83 21.81 -6.64
C SER A 96 -1.18 22.68 -7.70
N ILE A 97 -0.08 22.22 -8.28
CA ILE A 97 0.66 22.99 -9.28
C ILE A 97 -0.02 22.92 -10.65
N VAL A 98 -0.05 24.05 -11.34
CA VAL A 98 -0.49 24.17 -12.74
C VAL A 98 0.72 24.11 -13.67
N GLY A 99 0.52 23.69 -14.92
CA GLY A 99 1.62 23.48 -15.87
C GLY A 99 2.49 24.71 -16.14
N THR A 100 1.93 25.92 -16.09
CA THR A 100 2.69 27.17 -16.25
C THR A 100 3.65 27.43 -15.10
N THR A 101 3.22 27.18 -13.86
CA THR A 101 4.08 27.31 -12.67
C THR A 101 5.19 26.26 -12.71
N LEU A 102 4.86 25.02 -13.04
CA LEU A 102 5.86 23.95 -13.15
C LEU A 102 6.89 24.26 -14.25
N LEU A 103 6.45 24.76 -15.41
CA LEU A 103 7.36 25.18 -16.48
C LEU A 103 8.33 26.26 -16.01
N HIS A 104 7.86 27.24 -15.23
CA HIS A 104 8.73 28.29 -14.70
C HIS A 104 9.84 27.74 -13.81
N ILE A 105 9.53 26.75 -12.98
CA ILE A 105 10.50 26.05 -12.13
C ILE A 105 11.50 25.25 -12.98
N LEU A 106 11.01 24.49 -13.97
CA LEU A 106 11.83 23.65 -14.84
C LEU A 106 12.83 24.48 -15.68
N ARG A 107 12.47 25.70 -16.08
CA ARG A 107 13.37 26.66 -16.77
C ARG A 107 14.57 27.12 -15.93
N ALA A 108 14.72 26.64 -14.69
CA ALA A 108 15.95 26.83 -13.94
C ALA A 108 17.18 26.13 -14.56
N SER A 109 16.97 25.17 -15.49
CA SER A 109 18.03 24.53 -16.28
C SER A 109 17.55 24.29 -17.72
N ASP A 110 18.41 24.59 -18.69
CA ASP A 110 18.17 24.31 -20.12
C ASP A 110 18.58 22.88 -20.51
N ASP A 111 19.18 22.11 -19.60
CA ASP A 111 19.66 20.73 -19.84
C ASP A 111 18.53 19.68 -19.78
N ILE A 112 17.34 20.06 -19.32
CA ILE A 112 16.22 19.13 -19.12
C ILE A 112 15.72 18.63 -20.48
N SER A 113 16.00 17.36 -20.76
CA SER A 113 15.57 16.68 -21.98
C SER A 113 14.23 15.98 -21.79
N CYS A 114 13.92 15.52 -20.57
CA CYS A 114 12.67 14.82 -20.27
C CYS A 114 12.09 15.21 -18.91
N VAL A 115 10.76 15.37 -18.87
CA VAL A 115 9.98 15.39 -17.63
C VAL A 115 9.13 14.13 -17.58
N PHE A 116 9.26 13.37 -16.50
CA PHE A 116 8.48 12.15 -16.29
C PHE A 116 7.63 12.31 -15.02
N MET A 117 6.32 12.07 -15.13
CA MET A 117 5.38 12.08 -14.00
C MET A 117 4.83 10.67 -13.82
N SER A 118 5.25 10.02 -12.73
CA SER A 118 4.94 8.64 -12.37
C SER A 118 4.00 8.64 -11.16
N GLY A 119 2.76 8.18 -11.34
CA GLY A 119 1.70 8.22 -10.34
C GLY A 119 1.07 9.61 -10.14
N CYS A 120 1.59 10.68 -10.76
CA CYS A 120 1.10 12.04 -10.62
C CYS A 120 0.85 12.77 -11.96
N ARG A 121 0.11 13.87 -11.86
CA ARG A 121 -0.25 14.79 -12.95
C ARG A 121 -0.30 16.23 -12.44
N ILE A 122 -0.57 17.18 -13.33
CA ILE A 122 -0.76 18.59 -13.01
C ILE A 122 -2.22 19.00 -13.10
N PHE A 123 -2.60 20.03 -12.33
CA PHE A 123 -4.01 20.39 -12.14
C PHE A 123 -4.67 20.92 -13.44
N ARG A 124 -3.91 21.62 -14.30
CA ARG A 124 -4.30 22.14 -15.64
C ARG A 124 -3.06 22.48 -16.50
N ASN A 125 -3.28 22.79 -17.78
CA ASN A 125 -2.27 23.31 -18.73
C ASN A 125 -1.10 22.35 -19.03
N GLU A 126 -1.37 21.05 -19.16
CA GLU A 126 -0.36 20.03 -19.52
C GLU A 126 0.37 20.32 -20.83
N ARG A 127 -0.39 20.81 -21.82
CA ARG A 127 0.13 21.12 -23.15
C ARG A 127 1.27 22.14 -23.12
N VAL A 128 1.27 23.05 -22.15
CA VAL A 128 2.35 24.03 -21.96
C VAL A 128 3.69 23.34 -21.69
N LEU A 129 3.69 22.24 -20.93
CA LEU A 129 4.90 21.43 -20.73
C LEU A 129 5.27 20.68 -22.01
N ALA A 130 4.31 20.04 -22.67
CA ALA A 130 4.55 19.30 -23.90
C ALA A 130 5.18 20.18 -25.01
N GLU A 131 4.75 21.45 -25.12
CA GLU A 131 5.24 22.40 -26.12
C GLU A 131 6.61 23.02 -25.77
N ASN A 132 7.04 22.96 -24.50
CA ASN A 132 8.26 23.63 -24.04
C ASN A 132 9.35 22.68 -23.53
N ILE A 133 9.04 21.41 -23.29
CA ILE A 133 9.99 20.38 -22.87
C ILE A 133 10.13 19.36 -24.02
N PRO A 134 11.35 18.94 -24.41
CA PRO A 134 11.54 18.04 -25.54
C PRO A 134 10.77 16.72 -25.41
N LEU A 135 10.78 16.13 -24.21
CA LEU A 135 10.08 14.89 -23.91
C LEU A 135 9.23 15.04 -22.65
N LEU A 136 7.95 14.64 -22.72
CA LEU A 136 7.05 14.60 -21.58
C LEU A 136 6.39 13.22 -21.50
N ALA A 137 6.54 12.55 -20.36
CA ALA A 137 5.91 11.28 -20.05
C ALA A 137 5.02 11.45 -18.82
N ILE A 138 3.77 10.98 -18.89
CA ILE A 138 2.80 11.03 -17.80
C ILE A 138 2.11 9.68 -17.70
N ALA A 139 2.14 9.10 -16.51
CA ALA A 139 1.37 7.93 -16.16
C ALA A 139 0.75 8.15 -14.77
N ALA A 140 -0.54 8.43 -14.72
CA ALA A 140 -1.26 8.71 -13.47
C ALA A 140 -2.60 8.00 -13.43
N PRO A 141 -3.08 7.55 -12.25
CA PRO A 141 -4.40 6.95 -12.16
C PRO A 141 -5.49 7.99 -12.47
N ALA A 142 -6.58 7.55 -13.07
CA ALA A 142 -7.74 8.38 -13.37
C ALA A 142 -8.50 8.74 -12.08
N ASP A 143 -8.47 7.85 -11.09
CA ASP A 143 -9.08 8.02 -9.78
C ASP A 143 -8.09 7.74 -8.62
N ALA A 144 -8.59 7.74 -7.39
CA ALA A 144 -7.79 7.57 -6.18
C ALA A 144 -7.61 6.10 -5.76
N ALA A 145 -7.97 5.11 -6.57
CA ALA A 145 -8.14 3.74 -6.08
C ALA A 145 -6.80 2.98 -5.90
N TRP A 146 -5.84 3.07 -6.83
CA TRP A 146 -4.58 2.29 -6.77
C TRP A 146 -3.38 3.04 -7.42
N ASP A 147 -2.14 2.74 -6.98
CA ASP A 147 -0.93 3.50 -7.35
C ASP A 147 -0.19 2.74 -8.43
N ILE A 148 0.16 3.43 -9.50
CA ILE A 148 0.82 2.86 -10.69
C ILE A 148 2.25 3.35 -10.83
N SER A 149 2.75 4.17 -9.90
CA SER A 149 4.06 4.79 -10.00
C SER A 149 5.16 3.75 -10.20
N ALA A 150 5.19 2.69 -9.38
CA ALA A 150 6.18 1.62 -9.51
C ALA A 150 6.15 0.93 -10.88
N ILE A 151 4.95 0.71 -11.45
CA ILE A 151 4.79 0.11 -12.78
C ILE A 151 5.31 1.07 -13.86
N ALA A 152 4.89 2.33 -13.81
CA ALA A 152 5.31 3.35 -14.76
C ALA A 152 6.83 3.58 -14.72
N THR A 153 7.39 3.68 -13.51
CA THR A 153 8.83 3.80 -13.27
C THR A 153 9.57 2.60 -13.87
N ASN A 154 9.10 1.37 -13.64
CA ASN A 154 9.72 0.19 -14.21
C ASN A 154 9.69 0.20 -15.74
N ILE A 155 8.53 0.42 -16.37
CA ILE A 155 8.41 0.45 -17.84
C ILE A 155 9.36 1.50 -18.44
N PHE A 156 9.38 2.71 -17.87
CA PHE A 156 10.18 3.82 -18.39
C PHE A 156 11.69 3.56 -18.24
N TYR A 157 12.14 3.23 -17.03
CA TYR A 157 13.58 3.11 -16.78
C TYR A 157 14.16 1.79 -17.28
N GLN A 158 13.38 0.71 -17.36
CA GLN A 158 13.84 -0.52 -18.01
C GLN A 158 14.08 -0.27 -19.51
N ALA A 159 13.13 0.40 -20.20
CA ALA A 159 13.32 0.76 -21.60
C ALA A 159 14.52 1.70 -21.81
N LEU A 160 14.70 2.67 -20.90
CA LEU A 160 15.87 3.56 -20.93
C LEU A 160 17.19 2.81 -20.68
N GLY A 161 17.20 1.86 -19.74
CA GLY A 161 18.37 1.05 -19.41
C GLY A 161 18.75 0.05 -20.50
N GLU A 162 17.77 -0.48 -21.24
CA GLU A 162 17.97 -1.41 -22.34
C GLU A 162 18.37 -0.73 -23.66
N GLN A 163 17.67 0.36 -24.02
CA GLN A 163 17.83 1.01 -25.33
C GLN A 163 18.74 2.24 -25.29
N GLY A 164 18.91 2.87 -24.13
CA GLY A 164 19.76 4.06 -23.96
C GLY A 164 19.17 5.36 -24.52
N GLU A 165 17.93 5.35 -25.02
CA GLU A 165 17.28 6.51 -25.66
C GLU A 165 16.01 6.94 -24.91
N LEU A 166 15.95 8.21 -24.51
CA LEU A 166 14.81 8.78 -23.78
C LEU A 166 13.51 8.76 -24.59
N GLU A 167 13.58 9.04 -25.89
CA GLU A 167 12.39 9.01 -26.75
C GLU A 167 11.77 7.60 -26.77
N GLN A 168 12.61 6.56 -26.85
CA GLN A 168 12.13 5.19 -26.81
C GLN A 168 11.56 4.82 -25.45
N ALA A 169 12.14 5.31 -24.36
CA ALA A 169 11.57 5.13 -23.02
C ALA A 169 10.16 5.77 -22.90
N VAL A 170 9.94 6.96 -23.49
CA VAL A 170 8.61 7.59 -23.53
C VAL A 170 7.63 6.77 -24.37
N ARG A 171 8.05 6.31 -25.56
CA ARG A 171 7.21 5.49 -26.43
C ARG A 171 6.86 4.15 -25.79
N HIS A 172 7.84 3.49 -25.18
CA HIS A 172 7.66 2.24 -24.47
C HIS A 172 6.77 2.42 -23.23
N LEU A 173 6.88 3.54 -22.52
CA LEU A 173 5.94 3.87 -21.46
C LEU A 173 4.51 3.95 -22.00
N VAL A 174 4.26 4.62 -23.13
CA VAL A 174 2.89 4.72 -23.67
C VAL A 174 2.39 3.35 -24.14
N ASP A 175 3.24 2.58 -24.80
CA ASP A 175 2.84 1.34 -25.45
C ASP A 175 2.86 0.11 -24.51
N GLY A 176 3.63 0.15 -23.43
CA GLY A 176 3.96 -0.99 -22.57
C GLY A 176 2.92 -1.33 -21.49
N TRP A 177 1.79 -0.63 -21.43
CA TRP A 177 0.76 -0.90 -20.42
C TRP A 177 -0.07 -2.15 -20.74
N PRO A 178 -0.37 -2.98 -19.73
CA PRO A 178 -1.38 -4.03 -19.87
C PRO A 178 -2.78 -3.46 -20.11
N ALA A 179 -3.59 -4.16 -20.91
CA ALA A 179 -4.95 -3.74 -21.28
C ALA A 179 -5.86 -3.43 -20.08
N TRP A 180 -5.70 -4.14 -18.95
CA TRP A 180 -6.51 -3.94 -17.74
C TRP A 180 -6.18 -2.64 -16.98
N VAL A 181 -5.05 -1.99 -17.28
CA VAL A 181 -4.66 -0.71 -16.67
C VAL A 181 -5.28 0.48 -17.42
N GLU A 182 -5.62 0.29 -18.69
CA GLU A 182 -5.93 1.38 -19.63
C GLU A 182 -7.24 2.11 -19.34
N GLU A 183 -8.27 1.45 -18.79
CA GLU A 183 -9.59 2.06 -18.54
C GLU A 183 -9.60 3.09 -17.40
N GLU A 184 -8.61 3.01 -16.50
CA GLU A 184 -8.55 3.84 -15.29
C GLU A 184 -7.22 4.60 -15.17
N THR A 185 -6.47 4.74 -16.26
CA THR A 185 -5.14 5.36 -16.22
C THR A 185 -4.96 6.39 -17.32
N VAL A 186 -4.46 7.55 -16.95
CA VAL A 186 -3.98 8.56 -17.90
C VAL A 186 -2.53 8.26 -18.24
N VAL A 187 -2.31 7.66 -19.41
CA VAL A 187 -0.98 7.47 -19.99
C VAL A 187 -0.81 8.39 -21.20
N ARG A 188 0.20 9.26 -21.17
CA ARG A 188 0.50 10.21 -22.25
C ARG A 188 2.01 10.35 -22.44
N GLY A 189 2.42 10.35 -23.69
CA GLY A 189 3.78 10.67 -24.11
C GLY A 189 3.76 11.78 -25.15
N TYR A 190 4.71 12.70 -25.05
CA TYR A 190 4.93 13.75 -26.03
C TYR A 190 6.41 13.79 -26.44
N VAL A 191 6.63 13.93 -27.74
CA VAL A 191 7.94 14.15 -28.35
C VAL A 191 7.87 15.46 -29.13
N CYS A 192 8.62 16.47 -28.68
CA CYS A 192 8.63 17.82 -29.24
C CYS A 192 7.22 18.39 -29.45
N GLY A 193 6.38 18.30 -28.42
CA GLY A 193 4.97 18.76 -28.46
C GLY A 193 4.00 17.84 -29.18
N GLN A 194 4.47 16.83 -29.92
CA GLN A 194 3.60 15.87 -30.61
C GLN A 194 3.29 14.68 -29.71
N ARG A 195 2.01 14.34 -29.57
CA ARG A 195 1.58 13.16 -28.83
C ARG A 195 2.04 11.88 -29.55
N VAL A 196 2.63 10.94 -28.81
CA VAL A 196 3.11 9.65 -29.32
C VAL A 196 2.34 8.47 -28.71
N GLY A 197 2.41 7.31 -29.38
CA GLY A 197 1.70 6.09 -29.02
C GLY A 197 0.53 5.77 -29.95
N LEU A 198 0.07 4.52 -29.94
CA LEU A 198 -1.09 4.10 -30.75
C LEU A 198 -2.37 4.86 -30.33
N PRO A 199 -3.25 5.25 -31.27
CA PRO A 199 -4.58 5.73 -30.93
C PRO A 199 -5.38 4.56 -30.35
N ARG A 200 -5.48 4.50 -29.01
CA ARG A 200 -6.20 3.43 -28.32
C ARG A 200 -7.70 3.73 -28.30
N HIS A 201 -8.50 2.81 -28.86
CA HIS A 201 -9.96 2.88 -28.83
C HIS A 201 -10.46 2.60 -27.40
N GLY A 202 -11.13 3.57 -26.77
CA GLY A 202 -11.77 3.38 -25.46
C GLY A 202 -11.81 4.66 -24.63
N PHE A 203 -10.79 5.54 -24.78
CA PHE A 203 -10.81 6.86 -24.15
C PHE A 203 -11.27 7.93 -25.15
N ALA A 204 -12.59 8.06 -25.28
CA ALA A 204 -13.21 9.37 -25.46
C ALA A 204 -13.38 10.03 -24.07
N GLY A 205 -12.34 9.99 -23.23
CA GLY A 205 -12.28 10.90 -22.08
C GLY A 205 -11.91 12.28 -22.61
N PRO A 206 -12.53 13.35 -22.09
CA PRO A 206 -12.86 14.56 -22.82
C PRO A 206 -11.71 15.04 -23.71
N THR A 207 -11.86 14.82 -25.02
CA THR A 207 -11.25 15.70 -26.02
C THR A 207 -11.80 17.07 -25.72
N GLU A 208 -10.94 17.93 -25.18
CA GLU A 208 -11.34 19.19 -24.54
C GLU A 208 -12.13 18.88 -23.25
N PHE A 209 -11.54 19.17 -22.08
CA PHE A 209 -12.40 19.55 -20.98
C PHE A 209 -13.26 20.69 -21.54
N ASP A 210 -14.54 20.43 -21.75
CA ASP A 210 -15.54 21.46 -22.01
C ASP A 210 -15.28 22.56 -20.99
N ASP A 211 -14.76 23.69 -21.48
CA ASP A 211 -14.63 24.96 -20.79
C ASP A 211 -16.00 25.52 -20.36
N LEU A 212 -17.05 24.70 -20.27
CA LEU A 212 -18.42 25.14 -20.01
C LEU A 212 -19.17 24.28 -18.97
N ALA A 213 -18.84 23.01 -18.77
CA ALA A 213 -19.59 22.15 -17.84
C ALA A 213 -19.16 22.27 -16.36
N PHE A 214 -17.97 22.83 -16.09
CA PHE A 214 -17.55 23.25 -14.74
C PHE A 214 -17.64 24.76 -14.51
N MET A 215 -18.17 25.50 -15.50
CA MET A 215 -18.37 26.96 -15.43
C MET A 215 -19.78 27.35 -14.96
N SER A 216 -20.68 26.40 -14.69
CA SER A 216 -22.02 26.69 -14.15
C SER A 216 -22.17 26.42 -12.64
N SER A 217 -21.10 26.10 -11.91
CA SER A 217 -21.16 25.94 -10.45
C SER A 217 -20.07 26.64 -9.65
N LEU A 218 -19.18 27.39 -10.29
CA LEU A 218 -18.16 28.20 -9.62
C LEU A 218 -17.96 29.52 -10.38
N ASP A 219 -18.86 30.47 -10.12
CA ASP A 219 -18.61 31.89 -10.34
C ASP A 219 -17.40 32.30 -9.50
N PHE A 220 -16.24 32.47 -10.14
CA PHE A 220 -15.15 33.27 -9.58
C PHE A 220 -15.19 34.63 -10.25
N GLY A 221 -15.97 35.54 -9.63
CA GLY A 221 -15.79 36.97 -9.83
C GLY A 221 -14.52 37.45 -9.13
N ASP A 222 -13.86 38.41 -9.78
CA ASP A 222 -12.68 39.15 -9.32
C ASP A 222 -12.75 39.63 -7.86
N ASP A 223 -11.57 39.73 -7.28
CA ASP A 223 -11.19 40.61 -6.18
C ASP A 223 -12.06 40.61 -4.92
N GLN A 224 -11.53 40.07 -3.82
CA GLN A 224 -11.13 40.88 -2.66
C GLN A 224 -10.54 39.99 -1.56
N VAL A 225 -9.38 40.43 -1.07
CA VAL A 225 -8.83 40.03 0.22
C VAL A 225 -9.85 40.29 1.32
N VAL A 226 -10.34 39.26 2.01
CA VAL A 226 -11.01 39.46 3.30
C VAL A 226 -10.51 38.43 4.31
N ASN A 227 -9.58 38.89 5.14
CA ASN A 227 -9.33 38.38 6.48
C ASN A 227 -10.62 38.58 7.31
N ARG A 228 -11.26 37.53 7.82
CA ARG A 228 -12.22 37.66 8.93
C ARG A 228 -12.06 36.53 9.95
N SER A 229 -11.33 36.86 11.00
CA SER A 229 -11.63 36.44 12.36
C SER A 229 -13.01 36.99 12.77
N VAL A 230 -13.83 36.16 13.40
CA VAL A 230 -15.09 36.55 14.03
C VAL A 230 -14.83 36.80 15.51
N ALA A 231 -15.11 38.01 15.98
CA ALA A 231 -15.32 38.30 17.41
C ALA A 231 -16.41 39.37 17.56
N ILE A 232 -17.29 39.11 18.53
CA ILE A 232 -18.52 39.86 18.85
C ILE A 232 -18.15 41.14 19.61
N TYR A 233 -18.79 42.26 19.29
CA TYR A 233 -18.70 43.52 20.05
C TYR A 233 -20.02 43.82 20.75
N ASP A 234 -19.98 43.93 22.08
CA ASP A 234 -20.98 44.63 22.88
C ASP A 234 -20.62 46.12 22.83
N GLY A 235 -21.57 46.93 22.39
CA GLY A 235 -21.41 48.37 22.23
C GLY A 235 -21.43 49.09 23.57
N ASN A 236 -20.26 49.37 24.13
CA ASN A 236 -19.96 50.68 24.72
C ASN A 236 -18.50 50.79 25.14
N THR A 237 -17.87 51.89 24.70
CA THR A 237 -16.64 52.58 25.17
C THR A 237 -15.47 52.65 24.19
N THR A 238 -14.93 53.87 24.12
CA THR A 238 -13.80 54.37 23.33
C THR A 238 -12.57 54.51 24.22
N GLU A 239 -11.56 53.64 24.06
CA GLU A 239 -10.10 53.92 24.09
C GLU A 239 -9.29 52.60 24.15
N PRO A 240 -8.02 52.58 23.67
CA PRO A 240 -7.22 51.36 23.52
C PRO A 240 -6.49 51.01 24.82
N ILE A 241 -6.37 49.71 25.13
CA ILE A 241 -5.44 49.24 26.17
C ILE A 241 -4.51 48.17 25.59
N ASP A 242 -3.25 48.42 25.91
CA ASP A 242 -2.04 47.76 25.51
C ASP A 242 -1.68 46.63 26.51
N VAL A 243 -0.75 45.78 26.08
CA VAL A 243 0.16 44.92 26.86
C VAL A 243 -0.26 43.61 27.57
N LEU A 244 0.62 42.62 27.31
CA LEU A 244 1.18 41.55 28.15
C LEU A 244 0.56 40.15 28.17
N TYR A 245 1.39 39.24 27.64
CA TYR A 245 1.53 37.84 28.06
C TYR A 245 1.48 37.70 29.59
N ASN A 246 0.57 36.86 30.07
CA ASN A 246 0.75 36.11 31.30
C ASN A 246 0.22 34.68 31.09
N ALA A 247 1.10 33.72 31.32
CA ALA A 247 0.79 32.31 31.43
C ALA A 247 0.23 32.00 32.83
N GLU A 248 -0.84 31.18 32.90
CA GLU A 248 -1.18 30.18 33.94
C GLU A 248 -2.68 29.77 33.81
N PRO A 249 -3.16 28.66 34.40
CA PRO A 249 -2.57 27.34 34.60
C PRO A 249 -3.45 26.24 33.95
N ALA A 250 -2.96 24.99 33.97
CA ALA A 250 -3.61 23.80 33.41
C ALA A 250 -5.10 23.68 33.78
N ALA A 251 -5.99 23.83 32.79
CA ALA A 251 -7.39 23.48 32.91
C ALA A 251 -7.54 21.96 32.90
N THR A 252 -8.23 21.44 33.92
CA THR A 252 -8.65 20.04 34.07
C THR A 252 -9.27 19.49 32.78
N PRO A 253 -8.96 18.24 32.40
CA PRO A 253 -9.49 17.67 31.17
C PRO A 253 -11.02 17.54 31.27
N LYS A 254 -11.73 18.31 30.44
CA LYS A 254 -13.17 18.17 30.24
C LYS A 254 -13.48 16.72 29.86
N ALA A 255 -14.45 16.14 30.55
CA ALA A 255 -14.88 14.76 30.37
C ALA A 255 -15.16 14.42 28.89
N ARG A 256 -14.51 13.35 28.40
CA ARG A 256 -14.78 12.76 27.09
C ARG A 256 -16.24 12.27 27.04
N PRO A 257 -16.98 12.50 25.94
CA PRO A 257 -18.29 11.90 25.77
C PRO A 257 -18.19 10.38 25.75
N GLN A 258 -19.17 9.74 26.38
CA GLN A 258 -19.18 8.35 26.81
C GLN A 258 -19.50 7.37 25.66
N ARG A 259 -18.54 6.47 25.41
CA ARG A 259 -18.60 5.06 24.99
C ARG A 259 -19.84 4.53 24.26
N ASP A 260 -19.67 4.27 22.95
CA ASP A 260 -20.52 3.34 22.18
C ASP A 260 -19.76 2.41 21.21
N ALA A 261 -18.44 2.23 21.38
CA ALA A 261 -17.62 1.29 20.61
C ALA A 261 -17.03 0.18 21.50
N GLY A 262 -16.93 -1.04 20.98
CA GLY A 262 -16.27 -2.16 21.64
C GLY A 262 -14.75 -2.09 21.44
N LEU A 263 -13.97 -2.54 22.41
CA LEU A 263 -12.53 -2.76 22.24
C LEU A 263 -12.30 -4.22 21.89
N TYR A 264 -11.50 -4.45 20.85
CA TYR A 264 -11.07 -5.78 20.42
C TYR A 264 -9.56 -5.86 20.57
N THR A 265 -9.10 -6.78 21.42
CA THR A 265 -7.67 -6.98 21.66
C THR A 265 -7.09 -7.91 20.60
N VAL A 266 -6.04 -7.47 19.91
CA VAL A 266 -5.23 -8.31 19.01
C VAL A 266 -3.83 -8.49 19.56
N TRP A 267 -3.30 -9.69 19.39
CA TRP A 267 -1.94 -10.06 19.78
C TRP A 267 -0.99 -9.86 18.62
N PHE A 268 0.26 -9.46 18.87
CA PHE A 268 1.22 -9.28 17.79
C PHE A 268 2.58 -9.90 18.06
N GLY A 269 3.21 -10.32 16.98
CA GLY A 269 4.65 -10.48 16.84
C GLY A 269 5.13 -9.59 15.70
N THR A 270 6.23 -8.86 15.89
CA THR A 270 6.75 -7.93 14.87
C THR A 270 8.28 -7.87 14.92
N ASN A 271 8.91 -7.81 13.76
CA ASN A 271 10.35 -7.49 13.64
C ASN A 271 10.55 -6.10 13.03
N ARG A 272 9.56 -5.20 13.15
CA ARG A 272 9.70 -3.79 12.84
C ARG A 272 10.57 -3.07 13.85
N GLN A 273 11.26 -2.04 13.40
CA GLN A 273 11.93 -1.09 14.28
C GLN A 273 10.88 -0.30 15.07
N LEU A 274 11.18 -0.02 16.34
CA LEU A 274 10.35 0.86 17.16
C LEU A 274 10.45 2.30 16.65
N ALA A 275 9.34 3.04 16.72
CA ALA A 275 9.37 4.47 16.43
C ALA A 275 10.14 5.26 17.51
N ASP A 276 10.10 4.78 18.75
CA ASP A 276 10.83 5.31 19.89
C ASP A 276 11.15 4.19 20.88
N ASP A 277 12.44 3.96 21.16
CA ASP A 277 12.87 2.92 22.09
C ASP A 277 12.48 3.23 23.55
N ALA A 278 12.20 4.48 23.88
CA ALA A 278 11.77 4.91 25.21
C ALA A 278 10.25 4.93 25.38
N ASP A 279 9.48 4.99 24.28
CA ASP A 279 8.03 5.10 24.29
C ASP A 279 7.37 4.18 23.26
N PHE A 280 7.06 2.95 23.70
CA PHE A 280 6.40 1.94 22.88
C PHE A 280 5.00 2.34 22.40
N SER A 281 4.37 3.36 23.00
CA SER A 281 3.04 3.82 22.58
C SER A 281 3.07 4.54 21.23
N LYS A 282 4.24 4.99 20.78
CA LYS A 282 4.46 5.59 19.46
C LYS A 282 4.48 4.58 18.31
N GLY A 283 4.38 3.29 18.63
CA GLY A 283 4.24 2.23 17.63
C GLY A 283 5.53 1.85 16.93
N PHE A 284 5.41 1.38 15.70
CA PHE A 284 6.48 0.76 14.93
C PHE A 284 6.60 1.40 13.55
N THR A 285 7.82 1.45 13.01
CA THR A 285 8.09 2.03 11.69
C THR A 285 8.01 0.98 10.58
N GLY A 286 8.18 1.41 9.33
CA GLY A 286 8.38 0.53 8.18
C GLY A 286 9.80 -0.04 8.05
N MET A 287 10.68 0.21 9.02
CA MET A 287 12.08 -0.22 8.98
C MET A 287 12.27 -1.57 9.67
N ARG A 288 13.32 -2.29 9.25
CA ARG A 288 13.70 -3.58 9.86
C ARG A 288 14.29 -3.35 11.25
N GLY A 289 13.71 -4.02 12.24
CA GLY A 289 14.28 -4.16 13.57
C GLY A 289 15.21 -5.37 13.66
N SER A 290 16.03 -5.42 14.71
CA SER A 290 16.97 -6.52 14.97
C SER A 290 16.41 -7.64 15.85
N ARG A 291 15.20 -7.47 16.39
CA ARG A 291 14.58 -8.41 17.35
C ARG A 291 13.10 -8.62 17.05
N LEU A 292 12.60 -9.81 17.40
CA LEU A 292 11.17 -10.10 17.46
C LEU A 292 10.58 -9.49 18.74
N ILE A 293 9.62 -8.57 18.59
CA ILE A 293 8.90 -7.89 19.66
C ILE A 293 7.47 -8.42 19.69
N LYS A 294 6.94 -8.64 20.90
CA LYS A 294 5.60 -9.20 21.13
C LYS A 294 4.77 -8.28 22.01
N GLY A 295 3.47 -8.30 21.82
CA GLY A 295 2.58 -7.44 22.60
C GLY A 295 1.11 -7.52 22.21
N THR A 296 0.31 -6.56 22.67
CA THR A 296 -1.09 -6.42 22.29
C THR A 296 -1.41 -5.03 21.74
N CYS A 297 -2.39 -4.98 20.84
CA CYS A 297 -3.06 -3.74 20.44
C CYS A 297 -4.53 -3.79 20.82
N GLU A 298 -5.05 -2.71 21.38
CA GLU A 298 -6.49 -2.52 21.57
C GLU A 298 -7.03 -1.77 20.35
N VAL A 299 -7.95 -2.37 19.61
CA VAL A 299 -8.57 -1.77 18.43
C VAL A 299 -10.02 -1.45 18.73
N VAL A 300 -10.43 -0.22 18.43
CA VAL A 300 -11.83 0.21 18.57
C VAL A 300 -12.64 -0.36 17.40
N ILE A 301 -13.66 -1.16 17.68
CA ILE A 301 -14.63 -1.66 16.69
C ILE A 301 -16.01 -1.05 17.00
N PRO A 302 -16.59 -0.23 16.10
CA PRO A 302 -17.93 0.32 16.29
C PRO A 302 -19.00 -0.78 16.45
N LYS A 303 -19.96 -0.60 17.36
CA LYS A 303 -21.03 -1.61 17.61
C LYS A 303 -21.90 -1.94 16.39
N HIS A 304 -21.97 -1.04 15.41
CA HIS A 304 -22.73 -1.23 14.17
C HIS A 304 -21.83 -1.55 12.95
N HIS A 305 -20.63 -2.09 13.19
CA HIS A 305 -19.73 -2.52 12.13
C HIS A 305 -20.45 -3.48 11.17
N LYS A 306 -20.49 -3.11 9.87
CA LYS A 306 -20.96 -4.01 8.82
C LYS A 306 -19.82 -4.98 8.48
N LEU A 307 -20.15 -6.27 8.39
CA LEU A 307 -19.23 -7.31 7.94
C LEU A 307 -18.46 -6.85 6.69
N GLY A 308 -17.13 -6.90 6.74
CA GLY A 308 -16.26 -6.55 5.62
C GLY A 308 -16.00 -5.06 5.39
N SER A 309 -16.53 -4.15 6.22
CA SER A 309 -16.33 -2.70 6.02
C SER A 309 -15.17 -2.13 6.84
N VAL A 310 -14.19 -1.47 6.21
CA VAL A 310 -13.31 -0.53 6.94
C VAL A 310 -13.89 0.86 6.75
N GLU A 311 -14.72 1.32 7.71
CA GLU A 311 -15.54 2.51 7.49
C GLU A 311 -14.74 3.79 7.18
N GLY A 312 -15.00 4.33 5.99
CA GLY A 312 -14.56 5.64 5.51
C GLY A 312 -15.14 6.01 4.13
N GLU A 313 -16.37 5.61 3.80
CA GLU A 313 -16.90 5.64 2.42
C GLU A 313 -17.97 6.69 2.11
N HIS A 314 -18.28 7.62 3.02
CA HIS A 314 -19.24 8.69 2.72
C HIS A 314 -18.71 10.10 3.00
N TRP A 315 -18.92 11.01 2.04
CA TRP A 315 -18.43 12.39 2.08
C TRP A 315 -18.98 13.19 3.26
N TRP A 316 -20.20 12.88 3.75
CA TRP A 316 -20.78 13.51 4.94
C TRP A 316 -20.13 13.07 6.27
N GLN A 317 -19.42 11.94 6.30
CA GLN A 317 -18.68 11.46 7.49
C GLN A 317 -17.29 12.14 7.63
N ARG A 318 -16.92 13.06 6.71
CA ARG A 318 -15.69 13.88 6.77
C ARG A 318 -15.82 15.16 7.62
N LEU A 319 -17.00 15.43 8.20
CA LEU A 319 -17.23 16.59 9.07
C LEU A 319 -16.51 16.44 10.44
N PRO A 320 -15.80 17.47 10.93
CA PRO A 320 -14.94 17.37 12.11
C PRO A 320 -15.67 17.06 13.43
N MET A 321 -16.97 17.36 13.55
CA MET A 321 -17.77 17.03 14.74
C MET A 321 -18.20 15.55 14.83
N ILE A 322 -18.17 14.79 13.74
CA ILE A 322 -18.60 13.37 13.67
C ILE A 322 -17.37 12.43 13.67
N ARG A 323 -16.16 13.00 13.70
CA ARG A 323 -14.87 12.39 13.36
C ARG A 323 -14.33 11.36 14.36
N ASN A 324 -14.86 11.27 15.59
CA ASN A 324 -14.25 10.48 16.66
C ASN A 324 -14.94 9.14 17.01
N ASN A 325 -16.16 8.87 16.53
CA ASN A 325 -16.96 7.75 17.07
C ASN A 325 -17.19 6.55 16.11
N TYR A 326 -16.78 6.62 14.83
CA TYR A 326 -17.18 5.64 13.80
C TYR A 326 -16.01 5.06 12.97
N ARG A 327 -14.79 5.00 13.49
CA ARG A 327 -13.66 4.41 12.73
C ARG A 327 -12.91 3.35 13.52
N LEU A 328 -12.51 2.29 12.81
CA LEU A 328 -11.50 1.36 13.29
C LEU A 328 -10.21 2.13 13.54
N ARG A 329 -9.70 2.07 14.76
CA ARG A 329 -8.44 2.72 15.14
C ARG A 329 -7.76 1.95 16.26
N VAL A 330 -6.44 1.95 16.25
CA VAL A 330 -5.66 1.50 17.40
C VAL A 330 -5.83 2.53 18.53
N ASP A 331 -6.25 2.05 19.70
CA ASP A 331 -6.41 2.88 20.91
C ASP A 331 -5.19 2.77 21.83
N ALA A 332 -4.56 1.60 21.89
CA ALA A 332 -3.36 1.37 22.68
C ALA A 332 -2.47 0.28 22.07
N ILE A 333 -1.16 0.46 22.19
CA ILE A 333 -0.13 -0.53 21.88
C ILE A 333 0.61 -0.85 23.18
N ARG A 334 0.79 -2.13 23.50
CA ARG A 334 1.51 -2.59 24.69
C ARG A 334 2.52 -3.66 24.31
N VAL A 335 3.80 -3.37 24.46
CA VAL A 335 4.86 -4.37 24.35
C VAL A 335 4.89 -5.19 25.64
N LEU A 336 5.02 -6.51 25.50
CA LEU A 336 5.00 -7.45 26.62
C LEU A 336 6.28 -8.30 26.60
N GLU A 337 6.81 -8.57 27.79
CA GLU A 337 7.84 -9.60 27.95
C GLU A 337 7.28 -10.98 27.63
N ASP A 338 8.15 -11.87 27.12
CA ASP A 338 7.79 -13.20 26.63
C ASP A 338 6.92 -14.00 27.60
N ALA A 339 7.35 -14.15 28.86
CA ALA A 339 6.60 -14.93 29.84
C ALA A 339 5.21 -14.34 30.11
N VAL A 340 5.09 -13.02 30.14
CA VAL A 340 3.82 -12.30 30.36
C VAL A 340 2.92 -12.42 29.13
N TYR A 341 3.49 -12.31 27.93
CA TYR A 341 2.76 -12.45 26.68
C TYR A 341 2.05 -13.80 26.59
N TRP A 342 2.79 -14.90 26.77
CA TRP A 342 2.22 -16.25 26.65
C TRP A 342 1.23 -16.57 27.76
N ALA A 343 1.48 -16.12 29.00
CA ALA A 343 0.56 -16.30 30.10
C ALA A 343 -0.80 -15.63 29.83
N LYS A 344 -0.79 -14.38 29.35
CA LYS A 344 -2.02 -13.66 29.04
C LYS A 344 -2.70 -14.15 27.76
N LEU A 345 -1.95 -14.62 26.76
CA LEU A 345 -2.53 -15.21 25.55
C LEU A 345 -3.30 -16.49 25.90
N ARG A 346 -2.72 -17.36 26.74
CA ARG A 346 -3.42 -18.54 27.27
C ARG A 346 -4.70 -18.15 27.99
N GLU A 347 -4.64 -17.17 28.89
CA GLU A 347 -5.82 -16.67 29.60
C GLU A 347 -6.91 -16.16 28.62
N ALA A 348 -6.52 -15.39 27.60
CA ALA A 348 -7.47 -14.91 26.59
C ALA A 348 -8.09 -16.05 25.78
N LEU A 349 -7.31 -17.08 25.44
CA LEU A 349 -7.82 -18.29 24.80
C LEU A 349 -8.78 -19.05 25.71
N GLU A 350 -8.54 -19.16 27.01
CA GLU A 350 -9.50 -19.79 27.93
C GLU A 350 -10.82 -19.00 28.03
N ILE A 351 -10.75 -17.68 28.18
CA ILE A 351 -11.93 -16.83 28.41
C ILE A 351 -12.78 -16.69 27.15
N GLY A 352 -12.14 -16.51 25.99
CA GLY A 352 -12.84 -16.22 24.73
C GLY A 352 -13.48 -17.46 24.08
N SER A 353 -13.13 -18.66 24.56
CA SER A 353 -13.50 -19.91 23.89
C SER A 353 -14.78 -20.50 24.45
N VAL A 354 -15.74 -20.75 23.56
CA VAL A 354 -16.89 -21.62 23.84
C VAL A 354 -16.61 -22.96 23.17
N GLY A 355 -15.91 -23.85 23.89
CA GLY A 355 -15.59 -25.21 23.44
C GLY A 355 -14.13 -25.41 22.99
N GLU A 356 -13.67 -24.69 21.97
CA GLU A 356 -12.34 -24.88 21.36
C GLU A 356 -11.49 -23.61 21.47
N LYS A 357 -10.24 -23.74 21.98
CA LYS A 357 -9.27 -22.65 22.08
C LYS A 357 -8.68 -22.30 20.74
N ARG A 358 -9.45 -21.50 19.98
CA ARG A 358 -9.11 -21.12 18.62
C ARG A 358 -8.21 -19.89 18.58
N LEU A 359 -7.08 -20.03 17.91
CA LEU A 359 -6.17 -18.94 17.59
C LEU A 359 -6.22 -18.66 16.09
N LEU A 360 -6.55 -17.42 15.73
CA LEU A 360 -6.39 -16.92 14.36
C LEU A 360 -5.06 -16.15 14.25
N LEU A 361 -4.19 -16.50 13.31
CA LEU A 361 -2.99 -15.74 12.97
C LEU A 361 -3.17 -15.07 11.59
N PHE A 362 -3.10 -13.75 11.55
CA PHE A 362 -3.12 -12.96 10.32
C PHE A 362 -1.71 -12.52 9.91
N ILE A 363 -1.36 -12.69 8.64
CA ILE A 363 -0.11 -12.18 8.04
C ILE A 363 -0.49 -11.21 6.92
N HIS A 364 -0.14 -9.94 7.10
CA HIS A 364 -0.49 -8.88 6.16
C HIS A 364 0.33 -8.93 4.86
N GLY A 365 -0.16 -8.22 3.85
CA GLY A 365 0.47 -8.04 2.54
C GLY A 365 1.39 -6.84 2.42
N TYR A 366 1.70 -6.49 1.18
CA TYR A 366 2.49 -5.34 0.77
C TYR A 366 1.85 -4.00 1.20
N ASN A 367 2.67 -2.94 1.32
CA ASN A 367 2.21 -1.57 1.59
C ASN A 367 1.24 -1.47 2.78
N THR A 368 1.65 -2.04 3.91
CA THR A 368 0.82 -2.09 5.13
C THR A 368 1.63 -1.57 6.31
N THR A 369 1.14 -0.54 7.00
CA THR A 369 1.69 -0.06 8.27
C THR A 369 1.38 -1.04 9.42
N PHE A 370 2.04 -0.87 10.56
CA PHE A 370 1.76 -1.71 11.74
C PHE A 370 0.31 -1.54 12.22
N GLU A 371 -0.18 -0.31 12.26
CA GLU A 371 -1.53 0.04 12.70
C GLU A 371 -2.60 -0.52 11.75
N GLU A 372 -2.37 -0.46 10.44
CA GLU A 372 -3.27 -1.06 9.45
C GLU A 372 -3.31 -2.59 9.60
N ALA A 373 -2.16 -3.24 9.82
CA ALA A 373 -2.12 -4.68 10.08
C ALA A 373 -2.92 -5.05 11.34
N ALA A 374 -2.78 -4.27 12.42
CA ALA A 374 -3.54 -4.46 13.66
C ALA A 374 -5.05 -4.29 13.45
N ILE A 375 -5.44 -3.24 12.72
CA ILE A 375 -6.84 -2.96 12.38
C ILE A 375 -7.44 -4.10 11.54
N ARG A 376 -6.72 -4.58 10.52
CA ARG A 376 -7.17 -5.69 9.67
C ARG A 376 -7.29 -7.00 10.44
N ALA A 377 -6.34 -7.29 11.33
CA ALA A 377 -6.43 -8.46 12.21
C ALA A 377 -7.68 -8.38 13.11
N ALA A 378 -7.93 -7.23 13.73
CA ALA A 378 -9.09 -7.05 14.60
C ALA A 378 -10.41 -7.17 13.83
N GLN A 379 -10.45 -6.60 12.61
CA GLN A 379 -11.59 -6.72 11.71
C GLN A 379 -11.87 -8.18 11.37
N LEU A 380 -10.85 -8.93 10.91
CA LEU A 380 -11.01 -10.35 10.58
C LEU A 380 -11.46 -11.18 11.80
N GLY A 381 -10.85 -10.94 12.96
CA GLY A 381 -11.22 -11.62 14.21
C GLY A 381 -12.68 -11.38 14.60
N ALA A 382 -13.16 -10.15 14.45
CA ALA A 382 -14.54 -9.77 14.74
C ALA A 382 -15.52 -10.30 13.69
N ASP A 383 -15.24 -10.10 12.40
CA ASP A 383 -16.11 -10.47 11.28
C ASP A 383 -16.26 -11.99 11.14
N LEU A 384 -15.20 -12.74 11.42
CA LEU A 384 -15.24 -14.20 11.43
C LEU A 384 -15.82 -14.75 12.73
N GLY A 385 -15.98 -13.92 13.77
CA GLY A 385 -16.53 -14.34 15.06
C GLY A 385 -15.60 -15.28 15.85
N ILE A 386 -14.28 -15.04 15.80
CA ILE A 386 -13.28 -15.87 16.48
C ILE A 386 -13.52 -15.86 18.00
N GLY A 387 -14.10 -16.95 18.51
CA GLY A 387 -14.14 -17.27 19.94
C GLY A 387 -12.79 -17.83 20.37
N GLY A 388 -11.98 -17.01 21.03
CA GLY A 388 -10.60 -17.30 21.38
C GLY A 388 -9.74 -16.06 21.27
N ALA A 389 -8.61 -16.16 20.56
CA ALA A 389 -7.69 -15.04 20.36
C ALA A 389 -7.36 -14.81 18.87
N THR A 390 -7.13 -13.55 18.51
CA THR A 390 -6.63 -13.16 17.20
C THR A 390 -5.26 -12.52 17.34
N ALA A 391 -4.29 -13.08 16.63
CA ALA A 391 -2.92 -12.63 16.53
C ALA A 391 -2.59 -12.15 15.11
N PHE A 392 -1.58 -11.31 14.96
CA PHE A 392 -1.00 -10.98 13.68
C PHE A 392 0.52 -10.92 13.73
N PHE A 393 1.14 -11.27 12.61
CA PHE A 393 2.56 -11.02 12.40
C PHE A 393 2.74 -9.79 11.52
N SER A 394 3.52 -8.83 12.00
CA SER A 394 3.82 -7.60 11.25
C SER A 394 5.28 -7.56 10.85
N TRP A 395 5.54 -7.81 9.55
CA TRP A 395 6.85 -7.64 8.95
C TRP A 395 7.02 -6.19 8.47
N PRO A 396 8.25 -5.65 8.31
CA PRO A 396 8.53 -4.25 8.05
C PRO A 396 8.25 -3.88 6.59
N SER A 397 6.96 -3.90 6.24
CA SER A 397 6.45 -3.23 5.05
C SER A 397 6.52 -1.73 5.25
N LYS A 398 6.92 -1.01 4.21
CA LYS A 398 7.13 0.43 4.24
C LYS A 398 5.86 1.24 4.44
N GLY A 399 4.68 0.66 4.19
CA GLY A 399 3.43 1.41 4.19
C GLY A 399 3.40 2.51 3.12
N SER A 400 4.25 2.36 2.10
CA SER A 400 4.25 3.17 0.88
C SER A 400 4.15 2.29 -0.35
N PHE A 401 3.48 2.81 -1.39
CA PHE A 401 3.44 2.22 -2.73
C PHE A 401 4.80 2.23 -3.46
N HIS A 402 5.79 2.93 -2.91
CA HIS A 402 7.17 2.95 -3.42
C HIS A 402 7.99 1.97 -2.58
N GLY A 403 8.86 1.20 -3.21
CA GLY A 403 9.62 0.13 -2.55
C GLY A 403 8.93 -1.22 -2.55
N TYR A 404 8.28 -1.60 -3.67
CA TYR A 404 7.82 -2.98 -3.85
C TYR A 404 8.98 -3.98 -3.67
N SER A 405 10.13 -3.72 -4.30
CA SER A 405 11.36 -4.50 -4.14
C SER A 405 11.88 -4.51 -2.70
N ALA A 406 11.73 -3.37 -2.00
CA ALA A 406 12.13 -3.21 -0.61
C ALA A 406 11.25 -4.04 0.33
N ASP A 407 9.94 -4.05 0.09
CA ASP A 407 8.97 -4.87 0.80
C ASP A 407 9.17 -6.37 0.50
N GLU A 408 9.47 -6.72 -0.76
CA GLU A 408 9.87 -8.07 -1.15
C GLU A 408 11.11 -8.54 -0.37
N ALA A 409 12.18 -7.73 -0.39
CA ALA A 409 13.37 -8.04 0.40
C ALA A 409 13.08 -8.06 1.91
N SER A 410 12.13 -7.26 2.39
CA SER A 410 11.78 -7.17 3.81
C SER A 410 10.96 -8.36 4.29
N VAL A 411 10.01 -8.86 3.50
CA VAL A 411 9.29 -10.09 3.84
C VAL A 411 10.24 -11.28 3.84
N GLU A 412 11.19 -11.33 2.90
CA GLU A 412 12.23 -12.37 2.87
C GLU A 412 13.17 -12.28 4.08
N ALA A 413 13.64 -11.09 4.44
CA ALA A 413 14.46 -10.89 5.62
C ALA A 413 13.71 -11.18 6.94
N SER A 414 12.37 -11.16 6.91
CA SER A 414 11.51 -11.44 8.07
C SER A 414 11.23 -12.93 8.26
N GLU A 415 11.67 -13.79 7.35
CA GLU A 415 11.42 -15.23 7.39
C GLU A 415 11.81 -15.86 8.73
N GLY A 416 12.99 -15.54 9.26
CA GLY A 416 13.46 -16.05 10.55
C GLY A 416 12.54 -15.64 11.71
N ALA A 417 12.18 -14.36 11.79
CA ALA A 417 11.30 -13.85 12.84
C ALA A 417 9.88 -14.42 12.73
N LEU A 418 9.36 -14.63 11.52
CA LEU A 418 8.07 -15.28 11.29
C LEU A 418 8.11 -16.74 11.74
N VAL A 419 9.16 -17.49 11.38
CA VAL A 419 9.36 -18.87 11.84
C VAL A 419 9.40 -18.92 13.36
N ASP A 420 10.18 -18.07 14.01
CA ASP A 420 10.29 -18.05 15.47
C ASP A 420 8.97 -17.72 16.15
N TYR A 421 8.21 -16.76 15.60
CA TYR A 421 6.92 -16.39 16.16
C TYR A 421 5.86 -17.49 15.98
N VAL A 422 5.77 -18.07 14.77
CA VAL A 422 4.83 -19.17 14.49
C VAL A 422 5.17 -20.40 15.32
N ARG A 423 6.44 -20.78 15.41
CA ARG A 423 6.91 -21.87 16.27
C ARG A 423 6.55 -21.62 17.74
N ALA A 424 6.73 -20.39 18.23
CA ALA A 424 6.36 -20.08 19.59
C ALA A 424 4.84 -20.12 19.81
N LEU A 425 4.02 -19.70 18.83
CA LEU A 425 2.56 -19.85 18.91
C LEU A 425 2.14 -21.32 19.00
N THR A 426 2.79 -22.23 18.26
CA THR A 426 2.45 -23.66 18.31
C THR A 426 2.80 -24.31 19.65
N HIS A 427 3.89 -23.91 20.32
CA HIS A 427 4.30 -24.53 21.59
C HIS A 427 3.80 -23.81 22.86
N GLU A 428 3.66 -22.48 22.84
CA GLU A 428 3.45 -21.69 24.06
C GLU A 428 2.02 -21.16 24.22
N ALA A 429 1.27 -21.00 23.13
CA ALA A 429 -0.05 -20.36 23.17
C ALA A 429 -1.13 -21.22 23.84
N GLY A 430 -0.96 -22.55 23.87
CA GLY A 430 -1.96 -23.47 24.43
C GLY A 430 -3.29 -23.50 23.65
N ALA A 431 -3.25 -23.19 22.35
CA ALA A 431 -4.40 -23.26 21.47
C ALA A 431 -4.70 -24.72 21.07
N ASP A 432 -5.99 -25.07 20.98
CA ASP A 432 -6.43 -26.37 20.48
C ASP A 432 -6.42 -26.39 18.95
N SER A 433 -6.60 -25.23 18.32
CA SER A 433 -6.50 -25.06 16.88
C SER A 433 -5.92 -23.71 16.50
N ILE A 434 -5.01 -23.76 15.53
CA ILE A 434 -4.40 -22.57 14.93
C ILE A 434 -4.84 -22.49 13.48
N HIS A 435 -5.42 -21.35 13.11
CA HIS A 435 -5.80 -21.00 11.75
C HIS A 435 -4.93 -19.85 11.26
N VAL A 436 -4.50 -19.90 10.00
CA VAL A 436 -3.62 -18.88 9.42
C VAL A 436 -4.30 -18.25 8.21
N ILE A 437 -4.41 -16.92 8.19
CA ILE A 437 -4.81 -16.14 7.02
C ILE A 437 -3.62 -15.32 6.56
N ALA A 438 -3.12 -15.59 5.36
CA ALA A 438 -2.02 -14.87 4.75
C ALA A 438 -2.50 -14.11 3.52
N HIS A 439 -2.20 -12.81 3.46
CA HIS A 439 -2.66 -11.94 2.37
C HIS A 439 -1.51 -11.52 1.45
N SER A 440 -1.73 -11.58 0.14
CA SER A 440 -0.82 -11.01 -0.88
C SER A 440 0.62 -11.50 -0.73
N MET A 441 1.58 -10.58 -0.73
CA MET A 441 3.02 -10.79 -0.52
C MET A 441 3.34 -11.47 0.82
N GLY A 442 2.47 -11.38 1.82
CA GLY A 442 2.61 -12.14 3.07
C GLY A 442 2.64 -13.66 2.85
N ASN A 443 2.00 -14.15 1.78
CA ASN A 443 2.07 -15.55 1.40
C ASN A 443 3.50 -15.98 1.01
N ARG A 444 4.34 -15.10 0.46
CA ARG A 444 5.75 -15.41 0.16
C ARG A 444 6.51 -15.77 1.44
N GLY A 445 6.34 -14.97 2.49
CA GLY A 445 6.93 -15.21 3.80
C GLY A 445 6.44 -16.51 4.41
N VAL A 446 5.14 -16.76 4.37
CA VAL A 446 4.54 -18.00 4.89
C VAL A 446 5.06 -19.23 4.16
N LEU A 447 5.06 -19.23 2.82
CA LEU A 447 5.51 -20.39 2.04
C LEU A 447 6.96 -20.78 2.36
N ARG A 448 7.86 -19.79 2.45
CA ARG A 448 9.27 -20.00 2.83
C ARG A 448 9.41 -20.45 4.29
N ALA A 449 8.68 -19.81 5.21
CA ALA A 449 8.70 -20.16 6.63
C ALA A 449 8.24 -21.61 6.87
N LEU A 450 7.27 -22.09 6.09
CA LEU A 450 6.76 -23.45 6.21
C LEU A 450 7.80 -24.53 5.92
N GLU A 451 8.72 -24.32 5.00
CA GLU A 451 9.80 -25.28 4.75
C GLU A 451 10.70 -25.46 5.99
N LYS A 452 10.96 -24.37 6.72
CA LYS A 452 11.71 -24.41 7.98
C LYS A 452 10.89 -25.01 9.12
N LEU A 453 9.62 -24.61 9.24
CA LEU A 453 8.71 -25.14 10.26
C LEU A 453 8.48 -26.65 10.10
N LEU A 454 8.51 -27.18 8.87
CA LEU A 454 8.42 -28.63 8.65
C LEU A 454 9.52 -29.44 9.34
N VAL A 455 10.75 -28.91 9.38
CA VAL A 455 11.89 -29.60 10.00
C VAL A 455 11.68 -29.73 11.51
N ASP A 456 11.08 -28.70 12.11
CA ASP A 456 10.86 -28.60 13.55
C ASP A 456 9.58 -29.32 13.98
N LEU A 457 8.45 -28.99 13.33
CA LEU A 457 7.10 -29.49 13.65
C LEU A 457 6.83 -30.89 13.09
N GLY A 458 7.52 -31.30 12.02
CA GLY A 458 7.34 -32.62 11.40
C GLY A 458 7.78 -33.80 12.29
N ARG A 459 8.36 -33.53 13.46
CA ARG A 459 8.65 -34.54 14.51
C ARG A 459 7.49 -34.76 15.46
N GLU A 460 6.50 -33.88 15.48
CA GLU A 460 5.33 -33.95 16.35
C GLU A 460 4.20 -34.74 15.67
N THR A 461 3.41 -35.48 16.44
CA THR A 461 2.34 -36.32 15.89
C THR A 461 1.10 -35.47 15.59
N GLY A 462 0.92 -35.04 14.34
CA GLY A 462 -0.28 -34.36 13.85
C GLY A 462 -0.01 -33.06 13.10
N ALA A 463 -1.01 -32.54 12.41
CA ALA A 463 -0.93 -31.23 11.77
C ALA A 463 -1.11 -30.13 12.83
N PRO A 464 -0.10 -29.25 13.06
CA PRO A 464 -0.20 -28.17 14.05
C PRO A 464 -1.22 -27.08 13.68
N PHE A 465 -1.61 -27.00 12.41
CA PHE A 465 -2.59 -26.02 11.93
C PHE A 465 -3.86 -26.72 11.43
N LYS A 466 -5.01 -26.13 11.69
CA LYS A 466 -6.26 -26.62 11.09
C LYS A 466 -6.44 -26.09 9.68
N GLN A 467 -6.46 -24.78 9.53
CA GLN A 467 -6.76 -24.14 8.25
C GLN A 467 -5.68 -23.13 7.87
N PHE A 468 -5.16 -23.26 6.65
CA PHE A 468 -4.49 -22.15 5.96
C PHE A 468 -5.43 -21.54 4.94
N VAL A 469 -5.52 -20.22 4.96
CA VAL A 469 -6.23 -19.42 3.97
C VAL A 469 -5.22 -18.52 3.27
N LEU A 470 -5.01 -18.78 1.98
CA LEU A 470 -4.10 -18.04 1.12
C LEU A 470 -4.91 -17.04 0.30
N ALA A 471 -4.91 -15.79 0.74
CA ALA A 471 -5.73 -14.72 0.20
C ALA A 471 -4.97 -13.93 -0.86
N ALA A 472 -5.42 -13.99 -2.12
CA ALA A 472 -4.81 -13.32 -3.27
C ALA A 472 -3.28 -13.44 -3.34
N PRO A 473 -2.69 -14.66 -3.34
CA PRO A 473 -1.26 -14.81 -3.12
C PRO A 473 -0.42 -14.22 -4.25
N ASP A 474 0.47 -13.31 -3.87
CA ASP A 474 1.53 -12.81 -4.72
C ASP A 474 2.73 -13.75 -4.64
N ILE A 475 2.60 -14.95 -5.22
CA ILE A 475 3.68 -15.95 -5.31
C ILE A 475 3.80 -16.37 -6.77
N ASP A 476 5.03 -16.64 -7.23
CA ASP A 476 5.28 -17.32 -8.50
C ASP A 476 4.57 -18.68 -8.58
N VAL A 477 3.93 -18.97 -9.71
CA VAL A 477 3.14 -20.21 -9.88
C VAL A 477 4.01 -21.47 -9.80
N ASP A 478 5.22 -21.44 -10.35
CA ASP A 478 6.09 -22.62 -10.37
C ASP A 478 6.68 -22.88 -8.99
N LEU A 479 7.12 -21.82 -8.31
CA LEU A 479 7.55 -21.91 -6.91
C LEU A 479 6.43 -22.45 -6.01
N PHE A 480 5.20 -21.96 -6.19
CA PHE A 480 4.06 -22.44 -5.41
C PHE A 480 3.76 -23.91 -5.69
N LYS A 481 3.72 -24.34 -6.96
CA LYS A 481 3.52 -25.76 -7.31
C LYS A 481 4.60 -26.66 -6.70
N GLN A 482 5.85 -26.19 -6.65
CA GLN A 482 6.95 -26.94 -6.06
C GLN A 482 6.77 -27.15 -4.54
N LEU A 483 6.31 -26.11 -3.84
CA LEU A 483 6.32 -26.04 -2.38
C LEU A 483 4.95 -26.29 -1.72
N ALA A 484 3.84 -26.15 -2.43
CA ALA A 484 2.49 -26.21 -1.85
C ALA A 484 2.16 -27.57 -1.18
N LYS A 485 2.80 -28.66 -1.61
CA LYS A 485 2.72 -29.98 -0.95
C LYS A 485 3.13 -29.94 0.54
N THR A 486 3.89 -28.93 0.95
CA THR A 486 4.28 -28.70 2.34
C THR A 486 3.07 -28.38 3.22
N TYR A 487 2.07 -27.66 2.70
CA TYR A 487 0.87 -27.34 3.46
C TYR A 487 0.15 -28.59 3.96
N ALA A 488 0.04 -29.63 3.13
CA ALA A 488 -0.62 -30.89 3.49
C ALA A 488 0.05 -31.66 4.65
N LYS A 489 1.29 -31.30 5.01
CA LYS A 489 2.03 -31.90 6.13
C LYS A 489 1.87 -31.13 7.44
N VAL A 490 1.51 -29.85 7.38
CA VAL A 490 1.39 -28.99 8.56
C VAL A 490 -0.04 -28.58 8.86
N ALA A 491 -0.94 -28.71 7.89
CA ALA A 491 -2.31 -28.24 7.96
C ALA A 491 -3.31 -29.36 7.64
N GLU A 492 -4.45 -29.38 8.34
CA GLU A 492 -5.55 -30.26 7.96
C GLU A 492 -6.13 -29.88 6.58
N ARG A 493 -6.18 -28.57 6.27
CA ARG A 493 -6.67 -28.07 4.98
C ARG A 493 -6.09 -26.70 4.63
N THR A 494 -5.92 -26.48 3.32
CA THR A 494 -5.47 -25.20 2.76
C THR A 494 -6.43 -24.75 1.67
N THR A 495 -6.93 -23.52 1.78
CA THR A 495 -7.82 -22.89 0.80
C THR A 495 -7.12 -21.69 0.16
N LEU A 496 -7.08 -21.66 -1.17
CA LEU A 496 -6.49 -20.62 -2.00
C LEU A 496 -7.61 -19.78 -2.63
N TYR A 497 -7.69 -18.49 -2.30
CA TYR A 497 -8.61 -17.56 -2.97
C TYR A 497 -7.89 -16.82 -4.11
N VAL A 498 -8.41 -16.95 -5.33
CA VAL A 498 -7.87 -16.32 -6.54
C VAL A 498 -8.92 -15.41 -7.18
N SER A 499 -8.47 -14.36 -7.87
CA SER A 499 -9.39 -13.47 -8.59
C SER A 499 -8.79 -13.02 -9.92
N SER A 500 -9.64 -12.94 -10.94
CA SER A 500 -9.29 -12.40 -12.25
C SER A 500 -9.28 -10.88 -12.30
N ARG A 501 -9.68 -10.22 -11.21
CA ARG A 501 -9.80 -8.76 -11.10
C ARG A 501 -8.88 -8.17 -10.04
N ASP A 502 -7.93 -8.95 -9.52
CA ASP A 502 -6.96 -8.45 -8.55
C ASP A 502 -5.86 -7.63 -9.23
N LYS A 503 -6.07 -6.32 -9.31
CA LYS A 503 -5.16 -5.36 -9.95
C LYS A 503 -3.76 -5.34 -9.31
N ALA A 504 -3.65 -5.57 -8.00
CA ALA A 504 -2.35 -5.55 -7.33
C ALA A 504 -1.54 -6.80 -7.66
N VAL A 505 -2.17 -7.97 -7.71
CA VAL A 505 -1.48 -9.19 -8.12
C VAL A 505 -1.18 -9.17 -9.63
N MET A 506 -2.06 -8.57 -10.46
CA MET A 506 -1.78 -8.35 -11.89
C MET A 506 -0.58 -7.41 -12.10
N ALA A 507 -0.49 -6.33 -11.31
CA ALA A 507 0.67 -5.45 -11.29
C ALA A 507 1.95 -6.20 -10.93
N SER A 508 1.92 -7.05 -9.90
CA SER A 508 3.07 -7.90 -9.55
C SER A 508 3.45 -8.84 -10.69
N SER A 509 2.48 -9.52 -11.31
CA SER A 509 2.74 -10.43 -12.43
C SER A 509 3.42 -9.72 -13.60
N PHE A 510 2.97 -8.51 -13.92
CA PHE A 510 3.60 -7.66 -14.94
C PHE A 510 5.02 -7.23 -14.53
N LEU A 511 5.19 -6.73 -13.30
CA LEU A 511 6.47 -6.24 -12.80
C LEU A 511 7.58 -7.32 -12.83
N HIS A 512 7.22 -8.58 -12.59
CA HIS A 512 8.20 -9.68 -12.59
C HIS A 512 8.23 -10.47 -13.89
N ASN A 513 7.30 -10.20 -14.82
CA ASN A 513 7.16 -10.96 -16.07
C ASN A 513 6.94 -12.49 -15.86
N TYR A 514 6.28 -12.87 -14.77
CA TYR A 514 5.93 -14.25 -14.44
C TYR A 514 4.51 -14.34 -13.84
N PRO A 515 3.78 -15.46 -14.03
CA PRO A 515 2.43 -15.63 -13.52
C PRO A 515 2.39 -15.69 -11.99
N ARG A 516 1.30 -15.18 -11.41
CA ARG A 516 1.07 -15.17 -9.96
C ARG A 516 -0.10 -16.05 -9.57
N VAL A 517 0.05 -16.79 -8.47
CA VAL A 517 -0.93 -17.77 -7.98
C VAL A 517 -2.30 -17.14 -7.70
N GLY A 518 -2.34 -15.91 -7.20
CA GLY A 518 -3.58 -15.18 -6.91
C GLY A 518 -4.40 -14.77 -8.13
N LEU A 519 -3.90 -14.96 -9.35
CA LEU A 519 -4.57 -14.58 -10.60
C LEU A 519 -5.22 -15.77 -11.29
N CYS A 520 -6.29 -15.48 -12.03
CA CYS A 520 -6.88 -16.37 -13.01
C CYS A 520 -7.46 -15.56 -14.18
N PRO A 521 -7.64 -16.15 -15.37
CA PRO A 521 -7.12 -17.45 -15.83
C PRO A 521 -5.60 -17.40 -16.17
N PRO A 522 -4.90 -18.55 -16.19
CA PRO A 522 -5.37 -19.88 -15.79
C PRO A 522 -5.52 -19.98 -14.26
N VAL A 523 -6.48 -20.77 -13.79
CA VAL A 523 -6.61 -21.07 -12.37
C VAL A 523 -5.48 -22.02 -11.97
N THR A 524 -4.74 -21.68 -10.92
CA THR A 524 -3.68 -22.55 -10.37
C THR A 524 -4.32 -23.65 -9.53
N ILE A 525 -4.21 -24.90 -9.96
CA ILE A 525 -4.71 -26.08 -9.24
C ILE A 525 -3.52 -26.91 -8.76
N VAL A 526 -3.51 -27.26 -7.48
CA VAL A 526 -2.48 -28.11 -6.85
C VAL A 526 -3.15 -29.12 -5.92
N ASP A 527 -2.71 -30.37 -5.97
CA ASP A 527 -3.20 -31.42 -5.08
C ASP A 527 -3.00 -31.04 -3.61
N GLY A 528 -4.05 -31.19 -2.80
CA GLY A 528 -4.05 -30.83 -1.39
C GLY A 528 -4.33 -29.35 -1.09
N VAL A 529 -4.62 -28.53 -2.12
CA VAL A 529 -5.03 -27.13 -1.97
C VAL A 529 -6.39 -26.89 -2.64
N ASP A 530 -7.36 -26.45 -1.84
CA ASP A 530 -8.70 -26.13 -2.32
C ASP A 530 -8.69 -24.74 -2.99
N THR A 531 -8.78 -24.67 -4.32
CA THR A 531 -8.75 -23.39 -5.04
C THR A 531 -10.14 -22.82 -5.25
N VAL A 532 -10.36 -21.60 -4.78
CA VAL A 532 -11.64 -20.87 -4.82
C VAL A 532 -11.49 -19.60 -5.68
N GLU A 533 -12.21 -19.55 -6.79
CA GLU A 533 -12.28 -18.40 -7.69
C GLU A 533 -13.31 -17.36 -7.20
N VAL A 534 -12.87 -16.10 -7.16
CA VAL A 534 -13.64 -14.92 -6.78
C VAL A 534 -13.70 -13.95 -7.97
N SER A 535 -14.52 -14.25 -8.98
CA SER A 535 -14.54 -13.52 -10.26
C SER A 535 -15.72 -12.55 -10.48
N LYS A 536 -16.82 -12.66 -9.72
CA LYS A 536 -18.04 -11.88 -9.96
C LYS A 536 -18.36 -10.78 -8.95
N ILE A 537 -17.58 -10.66 -7.88
CA ILE A 537 -17.74 -9.56 -6.93
C ILE A 537 -17.23 -8.29 -7.62
N ASP A 538 -17.93 -7.17 -7.47
CA ASP A 538 -17.51 -5.89 -8.04
C ASP A 538 -16.30 -5.35 -7.25
N LEU A 539 -15.13 -5.87 -7.60
CA LEU A 539 -13.86 -5.53 -6.97
C LEU A 539 -13.35 -4.14 -7.39
N SER A 540 -14.08 -3.42 -8.26
CA SER A 540 -13.71 -2.07 -8.67
C SER A 540 -13.66 -1.11 -7.47
N PHE A 541 -14.53 -1.32 -6.47
CA PHE A 541 -14.58 -0.52 -5.24
C PHE A 541 -13.78 -1.12 -4.06
N LEU A 542 -13.53 -2.44 -4.06
CA LEU A 542 -12.91 -3.18 -2.95
C LEU A 542 -11.43 -3.55 -3.17
N GLY A 543 -10.97 -3.57 -4.42
CA GLY A 543 -9.59 -3.86 -4.82
C GLY A 543 -9.01 -5.16 -4.23
N HIS A 544 -7.69 -5.15 -4.06
CA HIS A 544 -6.87 -6.23 -3.48
C HIS A 544 -7.24 -6.63 -2.03
N GLY A 545 -8.07 -5.84 -1.35
CA GLY A 545 -8.59 -6.10 -0.01
C GLY A 545 -9.84 -6.98 0.04
N TYR A 546 -10.34 -7.45 -1.11
CA TYR A 546 -11.63 -8.14 -1.23
C TYR A 546 -11.78 -9.35 -0.30
N VAL A 547 -10.71 -10.08 0.00
CA VAL A 547 -10.80 -11.27 0.86
C VAL A 547 -11.27 -10.90 2.27
N ALA A 548 -10.91 -9.72 2.77
CA ALA A 548 -11.33 -9.24 4.08
C ALA A 548 -12.57 -8.33 4.04
N GLN A 549 -13.17 -8.12 2.86
CA GLN A 549 -14.24 -7.14 2.68
C GLN A 549 -15.48 -7.67 1.96
N ALA A 550 -15.32 -8.68 1.11
CA ALA A 550 -16.42 -9.36 0.44
C ALA A 550 -17.14 -10.28 1.43
N ARG A 551 -18.43 -10.00 1.64
CA ARG A 551 -19.28 -10.76 2.56
C ARG A 551 -19.33 -12.24 2.22
N GLU A 552 -19.33 -12.57 0.92
CA GLU A 552 -19.38 -13.93 0.41
C GLU A 552 -18.10 -14.70 0.75
N VAL A 553 -16.93 -14.05 0.64
CA VAL A 553 -15.64 -14.64 1.00
C VAL A 553 -15.53 -14.78 2.52
N LEU A 554 -15.96 -13.78 3.29
CA LEU A 554 -16.01 -13.86 4.76
C LEU A 554 -16.96 -14.96 5.25
N SER A 555 -18.11 -15.16 4.59
CA SER A 555 -19.04 -16.25 4.90
C SER A 555 -18.42 -17.62 4.62
N ASP A 556 -17.75 -17.78 3.48
CA ASP A 556 -17.05 -19.02 3.11
C ASP A 556 -15.90 -19.34 4.08
N MET A 557 -15.12 -18.31 4.46
CA MET A 557 -14.07 -18.42 5.46
C MET A 557 -14.63 -18.74 6.86
N HIS A 558 -15.78 -18.18 7.23
CA HIS A 558 -16.42 -18.47 8.50
C HIS A 558 -16.82 -19.95 8.59
N GLU A 559 -17.45 -20.51 7.55
CA GLU A 559 -17.77 -21.96 7.50
C GLU A 559 -16.50 -22.82 7.60
N LEU A 560 -15.44 -22.43 6.88
CA LEU A 560 -14.15 -23.13 6.91
C LEU A 560 -13.50 -23.10 8.30
N ILE A 561 -13.38 -21.93 8.92
CA ILE A 561 -12.64 -21.75 10.18
C ILE A 561 -13.41 -22.30 11.37
N MET A 562 -14.73 -22.08 11.41
CA MET A 562 -15.56 -22.50 12.55
C MET A 562 -15.94 -23.96 12.52
N ARG A 563 -16.08 -24.54 11.32
CA ARG A 563 -16.66 -25.89 11.17
C ARG A 563 -15.77 -26.86 10.41
N GLY A 564 -14.71 -26.40 9.74
CA GLY A 564 -13.81 -27.26 8.97
C GLY A 564 -14.46 -27.92 7.76
N VAL A 565 -15.55 -27.33 7.25
CA VAL A 565 -16.38 -27.92 6.18
C VAL A 565 -15.55 -28.01 4.88
N PRO A 566 -15.50 -29.18 4.21
CA PRO A 566 -14.79 -29.32 2.94
C PRO A 566 -15.47 -28.50 1.84
N PRO A 567 -14.75 -28.09 0.78
CA PRO A 567 -15.26 -27.16 -0.22
C PRO A 567 -16.51 -27.64 -0.97
N ASP A 568 -16.73 -28.95 -1.09
CA ASP A 568 -17.95 -29.49 -1.72
C ASP A 568 -19.22 -29.34 -0.88
N GLU A 569 -19.05 -29.18 0.44
CA GLU A 569 -20.15 -29.05 1.39
C GLU A 569 -20.39 -27.59 1.81
N ARG A 570 -19.49 -26.67 1.47
CA ARG A 570 -19.65 -25.23 1.74
C ARG A 570 -20.73 -24.64 0.84
N PHE A 571 -21.75 -24.05 1.45
CA PHE A 571 -22.95 -23.61 0.72
C PHE A 571 -22.65 -22.53 -0.32
N SER A 572 -21.67 -21.67 -0.01
CA SER A 572 -21.16 -20.60 -0.86
C SER A 572 -20.39 -21.08 -2.10
N LEU A 573 -20.09 -22.37 -2.26
CA LEU A 573 -19.18 -22.84 -3.31
C LEU A 573 -19.84 -23.71 -4.37
N GLN A 574 -19.54 -23.41 -5.63
CA GLN A 574 -19.88 -24.24 -6.79
C GLN A 574 -18.63 -24.94 -7.31
N ARG A 575 -18.66 -26.27 -7.37
CA ARG A 575 -17.59 -27.06 -7.99
C ARG A 575 -17.53 -26.81 -9.50
N VAL A 576 -16.32 -26.63 -10.02
CA VAL A 576 -16.01 -26.48 -11.45
C VAL A 576 -14.93 -27.50 -11.83
N ILE A 577 -15.17 -28.27 -12.89
CA ILE A 577 -14.27 -29.29 -13.39
C ILE A 577 -13.75 -28.85 -14.76
N ILE A 578 -12.43 -28.87 -14.92
CA ILE A 578 -11.72 -28.57 -16.17
C ILE A 578 -10.69 -29.68 -16.44
N ASP A 579 -10.11 -29.71 -17.65
CA ASP A 579 -9.17 -30.77 -18.05
C ASP A 579 -7.95 -30.91 -17.11
N VAL A 580 -7.52 -29.79 -16.51
CA VAL A 580 -6.36 -29.74 -15.60
C VAL A 580 -6.71 -29.99 -14.13
N GLY A 581 -7.99 -30.18 -13.78
CA GLY A 581 -8.40 -30.51 -12.41
C GLY A 581 -9.74 -29.92 -11.98
N THR A 582 -9.98 -29.95 -10.67
CA THR A 582 -11.20 -29.40 -10.05
C THR A 582 -10.85 -28.18 -9.21
N TYR A 583 -11.68 -27.14 -9.30
CA TYR A 583 -11.64 -25.98 -8.40
C TYR A 583 -13.07 -25.59 -8.03
N TRP A 584 -13.23 -24.59 -7.17
CA TRP A 584 -14.53 -24.07 -6.75
C TRP A 584 -14.65 -22.60 -7.07
N ARG A 585 -15.88 -22.12 -7.21
CA ARG A 585 -16.20 -20.71 -7.42
C ARG A 585 -17.24 -20.28 -6.41
N ILE A 586 -17.13 -19.06 -5.90
CA ILE A 586 -18.17 -18.49 -5.04
C ILE A 586 -19.49 -18.34 -5.82
N ARG A 587 -20.58 -18.85 -5.23
CA ARG A 587 -21.96 -18.78 -5.74
C ARG A 587 -22.52 -17.36 -5.61
N GLU A 588 -23.44 -17.02 -6.51
CA GLU A 588 -24.23 -15.78 -6.50
C GLU A 588 -25.26 -15.73 -5.36
#